data_AF-G5Q0L9-F1
#
_entry.id   AF-G5Q0L9-F1
#
_cell.length_a   1.000
_cell.length_b   1.000
_cell.length_c   1.000
_cell.angle_alpha   90.00
_cell.angle_beta   90.00
_cell.angle_gamma   90.00
#
_symmetry.space_group_name_H-M   'P 1'
#
loop_
_entity.id
_entity.type
_entity.pdbx_description
1 polymer ?
#
loop_
_entity_poly.entity_id
_entity_poly.type
_entity_poly.pdbx_seq_one_letter_code
_entity_poly.pdbx_strand_id
1 'polypeptide(L)'
;MISEATDYVAADYMRHANERRVHLDQALAFRRELYTSRKQLAAEQYKHVDMARELGEHNGAEGSLEADYQAASDHLNLVQTALRQQEKIERYEADLEELQIRLEEQNEVVAEAAEMQDENEARAEAAELEVDELKSQLADYQQALDVQQTRAIQYNQAISALARAKELCHLPDLTPESAAEWLDTFQAKEQEATEKLLSLEQKMSVAQTAHSQFEQAYQLVAAINGPLARSEAWDVARELLRDGVNQRHLAEQVQPLRMRLSELEQRLREQQEAERLLAEFCKRQGKNFDIDELEALHQELEARIASLSDSVSSASEQRMALRQEQEQLQSRIQHLMQRAPVWLAAQNSLNQLSEQCGEEFTSSQEVTEYLQQLLEREREAIVERDEVGARKNAVDEEIERLSQPGGAEDQRLNALAERFGGVLLSEIYDDVSLEDAPYFSALYGPSRHAIVVPDLSQIAEQLEGLTDCPEDLYLIEGDPQSFDDSVFSVDELEKAVVVKIADRQWRYSRFPSLPIFAA
;
A
#
# COMPACT_ATOMS: atom_id res chain seq x y z
N MET A 1 -64.88 101.43 -61.10
CA MET A 1 -65.21 100.00 -61.15
C MET A 1 -64.18 99.12 -61.87
N ILE A 2 -63.22 99.64 -62.65
CA ILE A 2 -62.10 98.83 -63.19
C ILE A 2 -60.79 98.99 -62.37
N SER A 3 -60.60 100.09 -61.62
CA SER A 3 -59.38 100.33 -60.81
C SER A 3 -59.34 99.56 -59.47
N GLU A 4 -60.47 99.44 -58.77
CA GLU A 4 -60.52 98.77 -57.46
C GLU A 4 -60.35 97.24 -57.55
N ALA A 5 -60.76 96.62 -58.67
CA ALA A 5 -60.59 95.19 -58.89
C ALA A 5 -59.12 94.83 -59.22
N THR A 6 -58.40 95.69 -59.94
CA THR A 6 -56.96 95.49 -60.22
C THR A 6 -56.10 95.70 -58.98
N ASP A 7 -56.44 96.65 -58.12
CA ASP A 7 -55.71 96.91 -56.87
C ASP A 7 -55.92 95.79 -55.83
N TYR A 8 -57.12 95.20 -55.77
CA TYR A 8 -57.40 94.07 -54.87
C TYR A 8 -56.67 92.80 -55.32
N VAL A 9 -56.67 92.49 -56.61
CA VAL A 9 -55.94 91.33 -57.16
C VAL A 9 -54.42 91.51 -57.02
N ALA A 10 -53.90 92.73 -57.19
CA ALA A 10 -52.49 93.03 -56.96
C ALA A 10 -52.10 92.92 -55.48
N ALA A 11 -52.96 93.39 -54.56
CA ALA A 11 -52.75 93.27 -53.12
C ALA A 11 -52.80 91.81 -52.65
N ASP A 12 -53.73 91.01 -53.17
CA ASP A 12 -53.86 89.59 -52.83
C ASP A 12 -52.72 88.75 -53.42
N TYR A 13 -52.27 89.08 -54.64
CA TYR A 13 -51.06 88.50 -55.21
C TYR A 13 -49.80 88.86 -54.39
N MET A 14 -49.65 90.11 -53.97
CA MET A 14 -48.53 90.52 -53.11
C MET A 14 -48.59 89.89 -51.72
N ARG A 15 -49.79 89.68 -51.17
CA ARG A 15 -49.99 88.95 -49.92
C ARG A 15 -49.59 87.50 -50.05
N HIS A 16 -50.09 86.79 -51.06
CA HIS A 16 -49.71 85.39 -51.31
C HIS A 16 -48.25 85.23 -51.72
N ALA A 17 -47.66 86.20 -52.43
CA ALA A 17 -46.23 86.21 -52.73
C ALA A 17 -45.39 86.40 -51.46
N ASN A 18 -45.82 87.29 -50.55
CA ASN A 18 -45.16 87.48 -49.25
C ASN A 18 -45.34 86.28 -48.32
N GLU A 19 -46.52 85.68 -48.25
CA GLU A 19 -46.78 84.45 -47.50
C GLU A 19 -45.94 83.29 -48.03
N ARG A 20 -45.86 83.10 -49.35
CA ARG A 20 -44.95 82.12 -49.97
C ARG A 20 -43.49 82.41 -49.66
N ARG A 21 -43.06 83.68 -49.68
CA ARG A 21 -41.69 84.05 -49.30
C ARG A 21 -41.41 83.71 -47.84
N VAL A 22 -42.32 84.03 -46.93
CA VAL A 22 -42.19 83.68 -45.50
C VAL A 22 -42.13 82.17 -45.30
N HIS A 23 -42.97 81.39 -45.99
CA HIS A 23 -42.92 79.92 -45.90
C HIS A 23 -41.66 79.33 -46.53
N LEU A 24 -41.17 79.90 -47.65
CA LEU A 24 -39.90 79.49 -48.25
C LEU A 24 -38.71 79.84 -47.34
N ASP A 25 -38.71 81.02 -46.73
CA ASP A 25 -37.68 81.43 -45.76
C ASP A 25 -37.68 80.52 -44.52
N GLN A 26 -38.86 80.16 -44.01
CA GLN A 26 -39.01 79.18 -42.91
C GLN A 26 -38.54 77.78 -43.33
N ALA A 27 -38.90 77.31 -44.53
CA ALA A 27 -38.44 76.02 -45.04
C ALA A 27 -36.92 75.98 -45.24
N LEU A 28 -36.32 77.07 -45.72
CA LEU A 28 -34.88 77.21 -45.83
C LEU A 28 -34.20 77.29 -44.45
N ALA A 29 -34.81 77.93 -43.46
CA ALA A 29 -34.33 77.94 -42.08
C ALA A 29 -34.34 76.53 -41.46
N PHE A 30 -35.47 75.82 -41.54
CA PHE A 30 -35.54 74.43 -41.05
C PHE A 30 -34.59 73.50 -41.80
N ARG A 31 -34.40 73.69 -43.11
CA ARG A 31 -33.41 72.91 -43.87
C ARG A 31 -31.99 73.18 -43.38
N ARG A 32 -31.64 74.44 -43.08
CA ARG A 32 -30.34 74.78 -42.48
C ARG A 32 -30.17 74.14 -41.11
N GLU A 33 -31.17 74.22 -40.24
CA GLU A 33 -31.16 73.59 -38.91
C GLU A 33 -31.03 72.05 -38.99
N LEU A 34 -31.69 71.42 -39.98
CA LEU A 34 -31.59 69.99 -40.22
C LEU A 34 -30.18 69.61 -40.72
N TYR A 35 -29.57 70.42 -41.59
CA TYR A 35 -28.18 70.19 -41.99
C TYR A 35 -27.19 70.39 -40.84
N THR A 36 -27.39 71.40 -39.97
CA THR A 36 -26.50 71.61 -38.82
C THR A 36 -26.65 70.49 -37.79
N SER A 37 -27.87 70.04 -37.50
CA SER A 37 -28.10 68.91 -36.59
C SER A 37 -27.56 67.60 -37.15
N ARG A 38 -27.68 67.34 -38.45
CA ARG A 38 -27.02 66.17 -39.09
C ARG A 38 -25.51 66.23 -39.00
N LYS A 39 -24.90 67.41 -39.19
CA LYS A 39 -23.44 67.57 -39.02
C LYS A 39 -23.01 67.36 -37.57
N GLN A 40 -23.77 67.85 -36.60
CA GLN A 40 -23.52 67.62 -35.18
C GLN A 40 -23.68 66.14 -34.83
N LEU A 41 -24.74 65.48 -35.30
CA LEU A 41 -24.97 64.05 -35.09
C LEU A 41 -23.80 63.21 -35.63
N ALA A 42 -23.32 63.51 -36.84
CA ALA A 42 -22.17 62.82 -37.43
C ALA A 42 -20.88 63.04 -36.61
N ALA A 43 -20.65 64.26 -36.11
CA ALA A 43 -19.50 64.54 -35.25
C ALA A 43 -19.58 63.82 -33.90
N GLU A 44 -20.76 63.75 -33.29
CA GLU A 44 -20.97 63.01 -32.03
C GLU A 44 -20.88 61.50 -32.26
N GLN A 45 -21.37 60.97 -33.38
CA GLN A 45 -21.18 59.55 -33.74
C GLN A 45 -19.70 59.19 -33.86
N TYR A 46 -18.90 60.04 -34.50
CA TYR A 46 -17.46 59.85 -34.61
C TYR A 46 -16.80 59.84 -33.23
N LYS A 47 -17.13 60.80 -32.35
CA LYS A 47 -16.64 60.81 -30.96
C LYS A 47 -17.08 59.58 -30.17
N HIS A 48 -18.30 59.09 -30.36
CA HIS A 48 -18.77 57.87 -29.68
C HIS A 48 -17.98 56.64 -30.11
N VAL A 49 -17.63 56.53 -31.39
CA VAL A 49 -16.77 55.44 -31.89
C VAL A 49 -15.36 55.56 -31.30
N ASP A 50 -14.78 56.75 -31.28
CA ASP A 50 -13.46 56.97 -30.69
C ASP A 50 -13.46 56.68 -29.18
N MET A 51 -14.45 57.18 -28.43
CA MET A 51 -14.59 56.87 -26.99
C MET A 51 -14.83 55.39 -26.74
N ALA A 52 -15.61 54.69 -27.59
CA ALA A 52 -15.81 53.24 -27.46
C ALA A 52 -14.52 52.47 -27.73
N ARG A 53 -13.69 52.94 -28.66
CA ARG A 53 -12.37 52.39 -28.92
C ARG A 53 -11.43 52.60 -27.73
N GLU A 54 -11.33 53.82 -27.22
CA GLU A 54 -10.51 54.14 -26.04
C GLU A 54 -10.95 53.33 -24.82
N LEU A 55 -12.26 53.18 -24.58
CA LEU A 55 -12.80 52.31 -23.54
C LEU A 55 -12.41 50.84 -23.74
N GLY A 56 -12.42 50.35 -24.97
CA GLY A 56 -11.96 48.99 -25.29
C GLY A 56 -10.47 48.79 -25.01
N GLU A 57 -9.64 49.77 -25.38
CA GLU A 57 -8.19 49.76 -25.11
C GLU A 57 -7.91 49.81 -23.59
N HIS A 58 -8.65 50.63 -22.84
CA HIS A 58 -8.55 50.70 -21.37
C HIS A 58 -9.01 49.42 -20.69
N ASN A 59 -10.15 48.84 -21.08
CA ASN A 59 -10.63 47.57 -20.53
C ASN A 59 -9.64 46.42 -20.81
N GLY A 60 -9.03 46.40 -22.00
CA GLY A 60 -7.98 45.44 -22.34
C GLY A 60 -6.74 45.60 -21.46
N ALA A 61 -6.30 46.85 -21.24
CA ALA A 61 -5.19 47.15 -20.34
C ALA A 61 -5.50 46.78 -18.89
N GLU A 62 -6.71 47.09 -18.39
CA GLU A 62 -7.17 46.69 -17.05
C GLU A 62 -7.17 45.17 -16.88
N GLY A 63 -7.72 44.42 -17.86
CA GLY A 63 -7.69 42.96 -17.81
C GLY A 63 -6.29 42.37 -17.79
N SER A 64 -5.34 42.95 -18.55
CA SER A 64 -3.93 42.53 -18.48
C SER A 64 -3.29 42.82 -17.12
N LEU A 65 -3.61 43.98 -16.52
CA LEU A 65 -3.09 44.38 -15.23
C LEU A 65 -3.67 43.51 -14.09
N GLU A 66 -4.93 43.13 -14.20
CA GLU A 66 -5.58 42.19 -13.28
C GLU A 66 -4.97 40.79 -13.36
N ALA A 67 -4.67 40.30 -14.57
CA ALA A 67 -3.98 39.02 -14.75
C ALA A 67 -2.58 39.05 -14.12
N ASP A 68 -1.81 40.13 -14.35
CA ASP A 68 -0.49 40.32 -13.74
C ASP A 68 -0.58 40.42 -12.19
N TYR A 69 -1.61 41.11 -11.67
CA TYR A 69 -1.85 41.19 -10.23
C TYR A 69 -2.18 39.82 -9.61
N GLN A 70 -3.01 39.02 -10.28
CA GLN A 70 -3.33 37.66 -9.85
C GLN A 70 -2.08 36.78 -9.85
N ALA A 71 -1.29 36.80 -10.91
CA ALA A 71 -0.03 36.05 -10.99
C ALA A 71 0.96 36.46 -9.88
N ALA A 72 1.10 37.76 -9.61
CA ALA A 72 1.92 38.26 -8.52
C ALA A 72 1.42 37.82 -7.14
N SER A 73 0.09 37.77 -6.94
CA SER A 73 -0.53 37.25 -5.72
C SER A 73 -0.24 35.77 -5.51
N ASP A 74 -0.36 34.95 -6.56
CA ASP A 74 -0.05 33.52 -6.51
C ASP A 74 1.43 33.28 -6.20
N HIS A 75 2.34 34.03 -6.84
CA HIS A 75 3.77 33.97 -6.53
C HIS A 75 4.05 34.37 -5.08
N LEU A 76 3.40 35.41 -4.55
CA LEU A 76 3.54 35.80 -3.15
C LEU A 76 3.06 34.68 -2.21
N ASN A 77 1.94 34.03 -2.52
CA ASN A 77 1.42 32.91 -1.72
C ASN A 77 2.37 31.71 -1.71
N LEU A 78 3.01 31.41 -2.85
CA LEU A 78 4.03 30.36 -2.94
C LEU A 78 5.26 30.70 -2.09
N VAL A 79 5.77 31.93 -2.18
CA VAL A 79 6.91 32.39 -1.38
C VAL A 79 6.59 32.36 0.11
N GLN A 80 5.38 32.78 0.51
CA GLN A 80 4.94 32.70 1.91
C GLN A 80 4.85 31.26 2.41
N THR A 81 4.31 30.36 1.59
CA THR A 81 4.28 28.93 1.93
C THR A 81 5.69 28.35 2.07
N ALA A 82 6.60 28.70 1.17
CA ALA A 82 8.00 28.27 1.24
C ALA A 82 8.68 28.77 2.52
N LEU A 83 8.45 30.04 2.91
CA LEU A 83 8.92 30.60 4.17
C LEU A 83 8.40 29.84 5.39
N ARG A 84 7.11 29.49 5.43
CA ARG A 84 6.55 28.68 6.53
C ARG A 84 7.16 27.28 6.60
N GLN A 85 7.45 26.68 5.45
CA GLN A 85 8.14 25.38 5.41
C GLN A 85 9.57 25.50 5.93
N GLN A 86 10.27 26.58 5.59
CA GLN A 86 11.61 26.86 6.11
C GLN A 86 11.59 27.05 7.63
N GLU A 87 10.66 27.84 8.18
CA GLU A 87 10.49 27.97 9.64
C GLU A 87 10.21 26.62 10.31
N LYS A 88 9.49 25.73 9.63
CA LYS A 88 9.20 24.38 10.14
C LYS A 88 10.45 23.50 10.14
N ILE A 89 11.31 23.62 9.13
CA ILE A 89 12.60 22.94 9.07
C ILE A 89 13.50 23.42 10.21
N GLU A 90 13.61 24.74 10.42
CA GLU A 90 14.42 25.31 11.50
C GLU A 90 13.96 24.84 12.89
N ARG A 91 12.65 24.68 13.10
CA ARG A 91 12.12 24.08 14.34
C ARG A 91 12.53 22.62 14.50
N TYR A 92 12.45 21.83 13.43
CA TYR A 92 12.87 20.43 13.49
C TYR A 92 14.37 20.27 13.68
N GLU A 93 15.20 21.15 13.13
CA GLU A 93 16.63 21.17 13.40
C GLU A 93 16.90 21.46 14.88
N ALA A 94 16.21 22.42 15.48
CA ALA A 94 16.31 22.69 16.91
C ALA A 94 15.81 21.52 17.79
N ASP A 95 14.69 20.89 17.41
CA ASP A 95 14.17 19.70 18.10
C ASP A 95 15.16 18.52 18.03
N LEU A 96 15.86 18.35 16.90
CA LEU A 96 16.88 17.32 16.74
C LEU A 96 18.10 17.58 17.62
N GLU A 97 18.54 18.83 17.74
CA GLU A 97 19.61 19.22 18.67
C GLU A 97 19.22 18.95 20.13
N GLU A 98 17.99 19.28 20.54
CA GLU A 98 17.50 18.98 21.89
C GLU A 98 17.43 17.46 22.14
N LEU A 99 16.94 16.69 21.17
CA LEU A 99 16.90 15.24 21.27
C LEU A 99 18.30 14.62 21.33
N GLN A 100 19.28 15.20 20.62
CA GLN A 100 20.65 14.74 20.68
C GLN A 100 21.24 14.90 22.09
N ILE A 101 21.01 16.04 22.74
CA ILE A 101 21.45 16.27 24.12
C ILE A 101 20.78 15.26 25.06
N ARG A 102 19.46 15.04 24.94
CA ARG A 102 18.76 14.05 25.77
C ARG A 102 19.26 12.62 25.56
N LEU A 103 19.67 12.29 24.34
CA LEU A 103 20.20 10.97 24.01
C LEU A 103 21.60 10.79 24.63
N GLU A 104 22.43 11.83 24.65
CA GLU A 104 23.71 11.83 25.36
C GLU A 104 23.51 11.64 26.87
N GLU A 105 22.57 12.38 27.49
CA GLU A 105 22.21 12.20 28.91
C GLU A 105 21.75 10.75 29.21
N GLN A 106 20.93 10.16 28.34
CA GLN A 106 20.49 8.77 28.50
C GLN A 106 21.64 7.77 28.34
N ASN A 107 22.57 8.03 27.41
CA ASN A 107 23.74 7.18 27.22
C ASN A 107 24.66 7.21 28.45
N GLU A 108 24.80 8.35 29.11
CA GLU A 108 25.55 8.44 30.38
C GLU A 108 24.90 7.59 31.47
N VAL A 109 23.58 7.65 31.64
CA VAL A 109 22.85 6.81 32.61
C VAL A 109 23.02 5.31 32.30
N VAL A 110 23.01 4.94 31.01
CA VAL A 110 23.24 3.56 30.59
C VAL A 110 24.67 3.12 30.89
N ALA A 111 25.66 4.00 30.70
CA ALA A 111 27.06 3.72 31.02
C ALA A 111 27.26 3.53 32.53
N GLU A 112 26.68 4.39 33.36
CA GLU A 112 26.72 4.23 34.82
C GLU A 112 26.06 2.92 35.27
N ALA A 113 24.93 2.55 34.68
CA ALA A 113 24.27 1.28 34.98
C ALA A 113 25.13 0.07 34.57
N ALA A 114 25.88 0.16 33.47
CA ALA A 114 26.81 -0.88 33.03
C ALA A 114 28.00 -1.02 34.00
N GLU A 115 28.60 0.08 34.44
CA GLU A 115 29.67 0.04 35.45
C GLU A 115 29.18 -0.58 36.77
N MET A 116 27.98 -0.22 37.22
CA MET A 116 27.37 -0.84 38.40
C MET A 116 27.08 -2.33 38.20
N GLN A 117 26.75 -2.76 36.98
CA GLN A 117 26.57 -4.18 36.67
C GLN A 117 27.92 -4.92 36.77
N ASP A 118 28.98 -4.39 36.17
CA ASP A 118 30.32 -4.99 36.21
C ASP A 118 30.82 -5.13 37.66
N GLU A 119 30.60 -4.12 38.51
CA GLU A 119 30.93 -4.21 39.94
C GLU A 119 30.16 -5.32 40.67
N ASN A 120 28.88 -5.48 40.35
CA ASN A 120 28.04 -6.51 40.96
C ASN A 120 28.42 -7.92 40.46
N GLU A 121 28.75 -8.07 39.17
CA GLU A 121 29.26 -9.31 38.61
C GLU A 121 30.58 -9.71 39.26
N ALA A 122 31.53 -8.79 39.40
CA ALA A 122 32.79 -9.05 40.10
C ALA A 122 32.59 -9.46 41.57
N ARG A 123 31.61 -8.86 42.27
CA ARG A 123 31.24 -9.25 43.63
C ARG A 123 30.62 -10.65 43.68
N ALA A 124 29.78 -10.99 42.70
CA ALA A 124 29.16 -12.31 42.61
C ALA A 124 30.22 -13.39 42.36
N GLU A 125 31.13 -13.18 41.41
CA GLU A 125 32.23 -14.09 41.12
C GLU A 125 33.15 -14.30 42.34
N ALA A 126 33.49 -13.23 43.06
CA ALA A 126 34.28 -13.35 44.28
C ALA A 126 33.56 -14.19 45.36
N ALA A 127 32.26 -13.98 45.54
CA ALA A 127 31.47 -14.77 46.49
C ALA A 127 31.34 -16.24 46.06
N GLU A 128 31.19 -16.52 44.76
CA GLU A 128 31.17 -17.90 44.25
C GLU A 128 32.51 -18.62 44.50
N LEU A 129 33.63 -17.93 44.26
CA LEU A 129 34.97 -18.46 44.54
C LEU A 129 35.18 -18.75 46.03
N GLU A 130 34.74 -17.85 46.91
CA GLU A 130 34.80 -18.08 48.37
C GLU A 130 33.97 -19.31 48.78
N VAL A 131 32.78 -19.48 48.21
CA VAL A 131 31.93 -20.64 48.48
C VAL A 131 32.58 -21.94 48.00
N ASP A 132 33.20 -21.94 46.82
CA ASP A 132 33.87 -23.13 46.30
C ASP A 132 35.14 -23.48 47.08
N GLU A 133 35.89 -22.48 47.56
CA GLU A 133 37.01 -22.72 48.47
C GLU A 133 36.53 -23.34 49.79
N LEU A 134 35.45 -22.81 50.38
CA LEU A 134 34.84 -23.37 51.59
C LEU A 134 34.32 -24.80 51.37
N LYS A 135 33.74 -25.10 50.20
CA LYS A 135 33.33 -26.48 49.86
C LYS A 135 34.53 -27.42 49.80
N SER A 136 35.63 -27.00 49.18
CA SER A 136 36.86 -27.79 49.11
C SER A 136 37.42 -28.05 50.52
N GLN A 137 37.53 -26.99 51.33
CA GLN A 137 38.01 -27.13 52.71
C GLN A 137 37.10 -28.07 53.53
N LEU A 138 35.77 -27.93 53.41
CA LEU A 138 34.81 -28.79 54.10
C LEU A 138 34.92 -30.25 53.67
N ALA A 139 35.13 -30.52 52.38
CA ALA A 139 35.35 -31.87 51.87
C ALA A 139 36.61 -32.51 52.48
N ASP A 140 37.72 -31.77 52.52
CA ASP A 140 38.97 -32.22 53.14
C ASP A 140 38.79 -32.49 54.65
N TYR A 141 38.09 -31.58 55.37
CA TYR A 141 37.78 -31.77 56.77
C TYR A 141 36.90 -32.99 57.02
N GLN A 142 35.89 -33.23 56.17
CA GLN A 142 35.02 -34.39 56.29
C GLN A 142 35.80 -35.69 56.07
N GLN A 143 36.66 -35.74 55.05
CA GLN A 143 37.52 -36.90 54.81
C GLN A 143 38.46 -37.16 56.00
N ALA A 144 39.06 -36.11 56.55
CA ALA A 144 39.92 -36.23 57.74
C ALA A 144 39.14 -36.73 58.97
N LEU A 145 37.91 -36.25 59.16
CA LEU A 145 37.03 -36.67 60.24
C LEU A 145 36.66 -38.15 60.13
N ASP A 146 36.31 -38.63 58.94
CA ASP A 146 35.95 -40.04 58.71
C ASP A 146 37.14 -40.98 59.00
N VAL A 147 38.35 -40.58 58.58
CA VAL A 147 39.60 -41.31 58.92
C VAL A 147 39.85 -41.31 60.42
N GLN A 148 39.63 -40.18 61.10
CA GLN A 148 39.79 -40.09 62.55
C GLN A 148 38.77 -40.96 63.30
N GLN A 149 37.49 -40.96 62.88
CA GLN A 149 36.46 -41.83 63.46
C GLN A 149 36.82 -43.31 63.30
N THR A 150 37.28 -43.69 62.11
CA THR A 150 37.72 -45.06 61.84
C THR A 150 38.88 -45.46 62.77
N ARG A 151 39.89 -44.60 62.92
CA ARG A 151 41.01 -44.82 63.86
C ARG A 151 40.54 -44.89 65.32
N ALA A 152 39.59 -44.06 65.72
CA ALA A 152 39.05 -44.05 67.09
C ALA A 152 38.29 -45.34 67.41
N ILE A 153 37.49 -45.86 66.48
CA ILE A 153 36.80 -47.15 66.62
C ILE A 153 37.83 -48.27 66.76
N GLN A 154 38.85 -48.32 65.89
CA GLN A 154 39.92 -49.32 65.94
C GLN A 154 40.70 -49.24 67.27
N TYR A 155 41.01 -48.03 67.75
CA TYR A 155 41.68 -47.81 69.03
C TYR A 155 40.85 -48.33 70.21
N ASN A 156 39.55 -48.04 70.26
CA ASN A 156 38.66 -48.55 71.29
C ASN A 156 38.51 -50.07 71.24
N GLN A 157 38.44 -50.65 70.04
CA GLN A 157 38.43 -52.10 69.85
C GLN A 157 39.72 -52.73 70.39
N ALA A 158 40.89 -52.15 70.08
CA ALA A 158 42.18 -52.60 70.58
C ALA A 158 42.27 -52.52 72.11
N ILE A 159 41.82 -51.42 72.73
CA ILE A 159 41.74 -51.29 74.19
C ILE A 159 40.82 -52.36 74.79
N SER A 160 39.64 -52.57 74.20
CA SER A 160 38.69 -53.58 74.70
C SER A 160 39.23 -55.01 74.59
N ALA A 161 40.01 -55.30 73.55
CA ALA A 161 40.68 -56.59 73.38
C ALA A 161 41.80 -56.76 74.41
N LEU A 162 42.61 -55.72 74.64
CA LEU A 162 43.65 -55.71 75.67
C LEU A 162 43.05 -55.88 77.07
N ALA A 163 41.97 -55.17 77.39
CA ALA A 163 41.28 -55.27 78.69
C ALA A 163 40.73 -56.69 78.93
N ARG A 164 40.08 -57.28 77.92
CA ARG A 164 39.64 -58.69 77.98
C ARG A 164 40.81 -59.66 78.18
N ALA A 165 41.93 -59.45 77.50
CA ALA A 165 43.13 -60.28 77.68
C ALA A 165 43.72 -60.14 79.10
N LYS A 166 43.73 -58.92 79.68
CA LYS A 166 44.15 -58.69 81.07
C LYS A 166 43.29 -59.47 82.07
N GLU A 167 41.96 -59.43 81.89
CA GLU A 167 41.02 -60.14 82.75
C GLU A 167 41.16 -61.66 82.64
N LEU A 168 41.17 -62.19 81.40
CA LEU A 168 41.22 -63.64 81.14
C LEU A 168 42.57 -64.27 81.52
N CYS A 169 43.67 -63.57 81.27
CA CYS A 169 45.01 -64.07 81.59
C CYS A 169 45.45 -63.72 83.02
N HIS A 170 44.65 -62.96 83.78
CA HIS A 170 44.98 -62.43 85.11
C HIS A 170 46.31 -61.65 85.15
N LEU A 171 46.58 -60.87 84.10
CA LEU A 171 47.79 -60.05 83.96
C LEU A 171 47.41 -58.56 83.93
N PRO A 172 47.29 -57.87 85.09
CA PRO A 172 46.84 -56.47 85.12
C PRO A 172 47.78 -55.50 84.40
N ASP A 173 49.07 -55.82 84.34
CA ASP A 173 50.11 -54.99 83.71
C ASP A 173 50.42 -55.36 82.25
N LEU A 174 49.56 -56.15 81.59
CA LEU A 174 49.76 -56.54 80.18
C LEU A 174 49.82 -55.30 79.27
N THR A 175 50.88 -55.21 78.46
CA THR A 175 51.07 -54.17 77.43
C THR A 175 51.03 -54.79 76.04
N PRO A 176 50.74 -54.03 74.97
CA PRO A 176 50.75 -54.57 73.61
C PRO A 176 52.11 -55.14 73.20
N GLU A 177 53.21 -54.59 73.74
CA GLU A 177 54.58 -55.06 73.46
C GLU A 177 54.88 -56.40 74.15
N SER A 178 54.38 -56.64 75.37
CA SER A 178 54.59 -57.89 76.11
C SER A 178 53.58 -59.00 75.75
N ALA A 179 52.49 -58.66 75.06
CA ALA A 179 51.43 -59.60 74.71
C ALA A 179 51.90 -60.75 73.81
N ALA A 180 52.87 -60.50 72.92
CA ALA A 180 53.43 -61.54 72.04
C ALA A 180 54.15 -62.64 72.83
N GLU A 181 55.00 -62.25 73.78
CA GLU A 181 55.73 -63.21 74.62
C GLU A 181 54.79 -64.01 75.53
N TRP A 182 53.78 -63.36 76.11
CA TRP A 182 52.78 -64.05 76.92
C TRP A 182 51.95 -65.03 76.09
N LEU A 183 51.60 -64.70 74.85
CA LEU A 183 50.87 -65.58 73.95
C LEU A 183 51.65 -66.89 73.70
N ASP A 184 52.96 -66.82 73.46
CA ASP A 184 53.80 -68.00 73.30
C ASP A 184 53.81 -68.88 74.57
N THR A 185 53.84 -68.27 75.75
CA THR A 185 53.77 -69.03 77.02
C THR A 185 52.42 -69.70 77.26
N PHE A 186 51.31 -69.07 76.86
CA PHE A 186 49.97 -69.67 76.95
C PHE A 186 49.80 -70.80 75.93
N GLN A 187 50.31 -70.64 74.69
CA GLN A 187 50.30 -71.70 73.69
C GLN A 187 51.13 -72.92 74.12
N ALA A 188 52.31 -72.71 74.73
CA ALA A 188 53.12 -73.81 75.26
C ALA A 188 52.42 -74.55 76.42
N LYS A 189 51.75 -73.81 77.32
CA LYS A 189 50.95 -74.40 78.40
C LYS A 189 49.71 -75.15 77.88
N GLU A 190 49.07 -74.63 76.83
CA GLU A 190 47.94 -75.29 76.17
C GLU A 190 48.38 -76.61 75.52
N GLN A 191 49.52 -76.62 74.82
CA GLN A 191 50.08 -77.84 74.23
C GLN A 191 50.47 -78.86 75.31
N GLU A 192 51.14 -78.45 76.39
CA GLU A 192 51.50 -79.35 77.48
C GLU A 192 50.26 -79.92 78.21
N ALA A 193 49.22 -79.09 78.41
CA ALA A 193 47.97 -79.52 79.02
C ALA A 193 47.19 -80.47 78.12
N THR A 194 47.11 -80.19 76.81
CA THR A 194 46.42 -81.05 75.84
C THR A 194 47.14 -82.39 75.65
N GLU A 195 48.47 -82.43 75.62
CA GLU A 195 49.23 -83.68 75.56
C GLU A 195 49.03 -84.56 76.82
N LYS A 196 49.08 -83.95 78.01
CA LYS A 196 48.79 -84.65 79.26
C LYS A 196 47.34 -85.12 79.33
N LEU A 197 46.40 -84.28 78.93
CA LEU A 197 44.96 -84.58 78.93
C LEU A 197 44.66 -85.69 77.92
N LEU A 198 45.20 -85.67 76.71
CA LEU A 198 45.00 -86.71 75.70
C LEU A 198 45.56 -88.07 76.15
N SER A 199 46.69 -88.09 76.86
CA SER A 199 47.28 -89.32 77.42
C SER A 199 46.45 -89.95 78.56
N LEU A 200 45.82 -89.10 79.38
CA LEU A 200 44.94 -89.52 80.47
C LEU A 200 43.54 -89.84 79.94
N GLU A 201 43.05 -89.08 78.97
CA GLU A 201 41.76 -89.24 78.31
C GLU A 201 41.74 -90.51 77.46
N GLN A 202 42.83 -90.98 76.85
CA GLN A 202 42.79 -92.27 76.15
C GLN A 202 42.53 -93.45 77.10
N LYS A 203 43.05 -93.40 78.33
CA LYS A 203 42.90 -94.47 79.34
C LYS A 203 41.67 -94.28 80.20
N MET A 204 41.28 -93.04 80.43
CA MET A 204 40.14 -92.67 81.25
C MET A 204 38.87 -92.49 80.43
N SER A 205 38.89 -92.05 79.18
CA SER A 205 37.68 -92.00 78.32
C SER A 205 37.07 -93.37 78.15
N VAL A 206 37.82 -94.45 77.93
CA VAL A 206 37.20 -95.77 77.73
C VAL A 206 36.52 -96.29 79.02
N ALA A 207 37.03 -95.93 80.21
CA ALA A 207 36.50 -96.41 81.50
C ALA A 207 35.54 -95.42 82.19
N GLN A 208 35.82 -94.12 82.15
CA GLN A 208 34.92 -93.05 82.57
C GLN A 208 33.81 -92.80 81.57
N THR A 209 33.97 -92.84 80.23
CA THR A 209 32.78 -92.63 79.38
C THR A 209 31.71 -93.66 79.69
N ALA A 210 32.05 -94.92 79.94
CA ALA A 210 31.06 -95.90 80.35
C ALA A 210 30.50 -95.63 81.78
N HIS A 211 31.35 -95.24 82.74
CA HIS A 211 30.94 -95.08 84.15
C HIS A 211 30.34 -93.69 84.47
N SER A 212 31.00 -92.61 84.05
CA SER A 212 30.52 -91.23 84.14
C SER A 212 29.33 -90.97 83.23
N GLN A 213 29.18 -91.55 82.02
CA GLN A 213 27.92 -91.36 81.27
C GLN A 213 26.74 -91.96 82.04
N PHE A 214 26.94 -93.09 82.72
CA PHE A 214 25.90 -93.67 83.57
C PHE A 214 25.64 -92.85 84.84
N GLU A 215 26.70 -92.44 85.55
CA GLU A 215 26.57 -91.68 86.81
C GLU A 215 26.13 -90.23 86.59
N GLN A 216 26.58 -89.58 85.51
CA GLN A 216 26.10 -88.26 85.07
C GLN A 216 24.66 -88.34 84.55
N ALA A 217 24.31 -89.33 83.73
CA ALA A 217 22.90 -89.49 83.32
C ALA A 217 22.00 -89.71 84.55
N TYR A 218 22.43 -90.53 85.51
CA TYR A 218 21.72 -90.75 86.76
C TYR A 218 21.62 -89.49 87.63
N GLN A 219 22.72 -88.75 87.83
CA GLN A 219 22.74 -87.50 88.60
C GLN A 219 21.93 -86.38 87.93
N LEU A 220 21.97 -86.25 86.60
CA LEU A 220 21.18 -85.27 85.85
C LEU A 220 19.69 -85.57 85.96
N VAL A 221 19.30 -86.84 85.86
CA VAL A 221 17.89 -87.26 86.04
C VAL A 221 17.45 -87.04 87.49
N ALA A 222 18.33 -87.32 88.47
CA ALA A 222 18.05 -87.07 89.89
C ALA A 222 18.03 -85.57 90.26
N ALA A 223 18.79 -84.72 89.57
CA ALA A 223 18.77 -83.27 89.78
C ALA A 223 17.51 -82.61 89.20
N ILE A 224 16.98 -83.15 88.10
CA ILE A 224 15.78 -82.63 87.43
C ILE A 224 14.49 -83.17 88.07
N ASN A 225 14.45 -84.45 88.45
CA ASN A 225 13.25 -85.07 89.05
C ASN A 225 13.26 -85.08 90.60
N GLY A 226 14.42 -85.25 91.22
CA GLY A 226 14.61 -85.51 92.66
C GLY A 226 15.27 -86.87 92.93
N PRO A 227 15.52 -87.26 94.20
CA PRO A 227 16.21 -88.51 94.51
C PRO A 227 15.36 -89.75 94.12
N LEU A 228 15.92 -90.65 93.30
CA LEU A 228 15.26 -91.86 92.76
C LEU A 228 16.22 -93.06 92.70
N ALA A 229 15.72 -94.30 92.65
CA ALA A 229 16.56 -95.51 92.66
C ALA A 229 17.31 -95.73 91.32
N ARG A 230 18.55 -96.27 91.37
CA ARG A 230 19.39 -96.49 90.17
C ARG A 230 18.75 -97.38 89.10
N SER A 231 17.82 -98.27 89.48
CA SER A 231 17.07 -99.13 88.56
C SER A 231 15.92 -98.44 87.84
N GLU A 232 15.35 -97.38 88.42
CA GLU A 232 14.18 -96.65 87.89
C GLU A 232 14.60 -95.44 87.02
N ALA A 233 15.88 -95.06 87.10
CA ALA A 233 16.42 -93.89 86.42
C ALA A 233 16.26 -93.89 84.90
N TRP A 234 16.23 -95.07 84.28
CA TRP A 234 16.09 -95.18 82.84
C TRP A 234 14.68 -94.81 82.35
N ASP A 235 13.64 -95.27 83.04
CA ASP A 235 12.24 -94.96 82.67
C ASP A 235 11.92 -93.49 82.88
N VAL A 236 12.38 -92.90 83.99
CA VAL A 236 12.20 -91.48 84.30
C VAL A 236 13.01 -90.58 83.35
N ALA A 237 14.24 -90.96 83.01
CA ALA A 237 15.03 -90.23 82.01
C ALA A 237 14.31 -90.18 80.66
N ARG A 238 13.64 -91.26 80.28
CA ARG A 238 12.91 -91.36 79.03
C ARG A 238 11.69 -90.44 78.99
N GLU A 239 10.99 -90.29 80.10
CA GLU A 239 9.84 -89.37 80.23
C GLU A 239 10.29 -87.90 80.20
N LEU A 240 11.37 -87.55 80.93
CA LEU A 240 11.98 -86.22 80.89
C LEU A 240 12.50 -85.84 79.49
N LEU A 241 13.08 -86.80 78.77
CA LEU A 241 13.49 -86.59 77.37
C LEU A 241 12.28 -86.35 76.46
N ARG A 242 11.14 -87.00 76.72
CA ARG A 242 9.89 -86.77 75.98
C ARG A 242 9.33 -85.37 76.25
N ASP A 243 9.34 -84.91 77.49
CA ASP A 243 8.94 -83.55 77.84
C ASP A 243 9.91 -82.49 77.30
N GLY A 244 11.20 -82.79 77.29
CA GLY A 244 12.22 -81.95 76.66
C GLY A 244 11.99 -81.75 75.17
N VAL A 245 11.54 -82.78 74.45
CA VAL A 245 11.14 -82.66 73.03
C VAL A 245 9.93 -81.73 72.88
N ASN A 246 8.92 -81.87 73.76
CA ASN A 246 7.76 -80.98 73.75
C ASN A 246 8.14 -79.51 74.07
N GLN A 247 9.06 -79.27 75.01
CA GLN A 247 9.55 -77.93 75.36
C GLN A 247 10.42 -77.32 74.25
N ARG A 248 11.25 -78.12 73.55
CA ARG A 248 11.99 -77.66 72.37
C ARG A 248 11.06 -77.25 71.25
N HIS A 249 9.99 -78.02 71.00
CA HIS A 249 8.98 -77.65 70.02
C HIS A 249 8.27 -76.33 70.38
N LEU A 250 8.00 -76.07 71.68
CA LEU A 250 7.47 -74.77 72.12
C LEU A 250 8.50 -73.64 71.97
N ALA A 251 9.79 -73.88 72.24
CA ALA A 251 10.84 -72.90 72.04
C ALA A 251 11.06 -72.55 70.56
N GLU A 252 10.94 -73.54 69.66
CA GLU A 252 10.99 -73.35 68.21
C GLU A 252 9.84 -72.46 67.69
N GLN A 253 8.70 -72.44 68.38
CA GLN A 253 7.58 -71.54 68.05
C GLN A 253 7.84 -70.07 68.40
N VAL A 254 8.85 -69.76 69.24
CA VAL A 254 9.13 -68.37 69.66
C VAL A 254 9.53 -67.50 68.47
N GLN A 255 10.33 -68.00 67.52
CA GLN A 255 10.78 -67.22 66.38
C GLN A 255 9.63 -66.91 65.38
N PRO A 256 8.80 -67.90 64.97
CA PRO A 256 7.57 -67.61 64.22
C PRO A 256 6.61 -66.64 64.92
N LEU A 257 6.46 -66.74 66.25
CA LEU A 257 5.63 -65.82 67.02
C LEU A 257 6.19 -64.40 67.06
N ARG A 258 7.52 -64.24 67.19
CA ARG A 258 8.19 -62.94 67.09
C ARG A 258 8.01 -62.30 65.71
N MET A 259 8.13 -63.10 64.64
CA MET A 259 7.89 -62.61 63.28
C MET A 259 6.45 -62.13 63.08
N ARG A 260 5.46 -62.91 63.55
CA ARG A 260 4.05 -62.50 63.52
C ARG A 260 3.80 -61.26 64.37
N LEU A 261 4.43 -61.15 65.53
CA LEU A 261 4.33 -59.96 66.38
C LEU A 261 4.92 -58.73 65.69
N SER A 262 6.10 -58.84 65.07
CA SER A 262 6.69 -57.74 64.30
C SER A 262 5.84 -57.34 63.09
N GLU A 263 5.19 -58.31 62.41
CA GLU A 263 4.28 -58.03 61.30
C GLU A 263 3.02 -57.30 61.77
N LEU A 264 2.47 -57.69 62.93
CA LEU A 264 1.33 -56.99 63.54
C LEU A 264 1.72 -55.59 64.03
N GLU A 265 2.90 -55.41 64.62
CA GLU A 265 3.42 -54.09 64.99
C GLU A 265 3.66 -53.20 63.77
N GLN A 266 4.16 -53.76 62.66
CA GLN A 266 4.32 -53.03 61.40
C GLN A 266 2.96 -52.61 60.83
N ARG A 267 1.99 -53.52 60.76
CA ARG A 267 0.61 -53.19 60.32
C ARG A 267 -0.03 -52.13 61.21
N LEU A 268 0.21 -52.17 62.52
CA LEU A 268 -0.28 -51.15 63.44
C LEU A 268 0.35 -49.78 63.16
N ARG A 269 1.65 -49.72 62.86
CA ARG A 269 2.32 -48.47 62.46
C ARG A 269 1.75 -47.93 61.15
N GLU A 270 1.58 -48.79 60.15
CA GLU A 270 0.97 -48.42 58.86
C GLU A 270 -0.46 -47.87 59.05
N GLN A 271 -1.26 -48.48 59.93
CA GLN A 271 -2.59 -47.95 60.30
C GLN A 271 -2.51 -46.57 60.97
N GLN A 272 -1.61 -46.39 61.94
CA GLN A 272 -1.42 -45.10 62.62
C GLN A 272 -0.94 -44.01 61.67
N GLU A 273 -0.06 -44.33 60.72
CA GLU A 273 0.39 -43.41 59.68
C GLU A 273 -0.75 -43.03 58.73
N ALA A 274 -1.55 -44.00 58.29
CA ALA A 274 -2.73 -43.75 57.46
C ALA A 274 -3.76 -42.86 58.19
N GLU A 275 -4.07 -43.15 59.46
CA GLU A 275 -4.95 -42.32 60.30
C GLU A 275 -4.42 -40.89 60.45
N ARG A 276 -3.10 -40.73 60.63
CA ARG A 276 -2.47 -39.42 60.71
C ARG A 276 -2.60 -38.66 59.40
N LEU A 277 -2.34 -39.30 58.25
CA LEU A 277 -2.48 -38.67 56.93
C LEU A 277 -3.92 -38.25 56.66
N LEU A 278 -4.91 -39.08 57.03
CA LEU A 278 -6.33 -38.72 56.96
C LEU A 278 -6.66 -37.53 57.85
N ALA A 279 -6.15 -37.50 59.09
CA ALA A 279 -6.35 -36.38 59.99
C ALA A 279 -5.71 -35.07 59.45
N GLU A 280 -4.54 -35.16 58.83
CA GLU A 280 -3.88 -34.02 58.18
C GLU A 280 -4.68 -33.54 56.96
N PHE A 281 -5.23 -34.45 56.15
CA PHE A 281 -6.11 -34.14 55.03
C PHE A 281 -7.40 -33.45 55.48
N CYS A 282 -8.10 -34.00 56.46
CA CYS A 282 -9.32 -33.42 57.04
C CYS A 282 -9.06 -32.02 57.62
N LYS A 283 -7.92 -31.81 58.27
CA LYS A 283 -7.50 -30.47 58.75
C LYS A 283 -7.30 -29.47 57.62
N ARG A 284 -6.69 -29.87 56.51
CA ARG A 284 -6.47 -28.99 55.34
C ARG A 284 -7.78 -28.64 54.63
N GLN A 285 -8.71 -29.58 54.54
CA GLN A 285 -10.03 -29.39 53.92
C GLN A 285 -11.05 -28.70 54.83
N GLY A 286 -10.78 -28.61 56.14
CA GLY A 286 -11.69 -28.02 57.13
C GLY A 286 -12.99 -28.81 57.34
N LYS A 287 -13.02 -30.08 56.88
CA LYS A 287 -14.14 -31.01 56.98
C LYS A 287 -13.59 -32.40 57.31
N ASN A 288 -14.30 -33.15 58.14
CA ASN A 288 -13.95 -34.54 58.43
C ASN A 288 -14.59 -35.43 57.36
N PHE A 289 -13.76 -36.27 56.74
CA PHE A 289 -14.18 -37.29 55.78
C PHE A 289 -13.90 -38.66 56.39
N ASP A 290 -14.86 -39.57 56.24
CA ASP A 290 -14.69 -40.97 56.59
C ASP A 290 -14.00 -41.73 55.45
N ILE A 291 -13.45 -42.92 55.75
CA ILE A 291 -12.66 -43.72 54.79
C ILE A 291 -13.47 -44.03 53.53
N ASP A 292 -14.75 -44.36 53.70
CA ASP A 292 -15.66 -44.71 52.60
C ASP A 292 -16.02 -43.52 51.70
N GLU A 293 -15.83 -42.27 52.18
CA GLU A 293 -16.16 -41.04 51.44
C GLU A 293 -14.99 -40.53 50.59
N LEU A 294 -13.76 -40.98 50.87
CA LEU A 294 -12.55 -40.51 50.17
C LEU A 294 -12.54 -40.85 48.69
N GLU A 295 -13.04 -42.04 48.32
CA GLU A 295 -13.11 -42.46 46.91
C GLU A 295 -14.09 -41.57 46.13
N ALA A 296 -15.25 -41.27 46.72
CA ALA A 296 -16.23 -40.37 46.11
C ALA A 296 -15.68 -38.95 45.97
N LEU A 297 -15.04 -38.42 47.02
CA LEU A 297 -14.38 -37.12 46.98
C LEU A 297 -13.28 -37.06 45.91
N HIS A 298 -12.48 -38.12 45.78
CA HIS A 298 -11.43 -38.19 44.77
C HIS A 298 -12.02 -38.11 43.36
N GLN A 299 -13.08 -38.87 43.07
CA GLN A 299 -13.79 -38.82 41.79
C GLN A 299 -14.40 -37.44 41.52
N GLU A 300 -14.98 -36.78 42.54
CA GLU A 300 -15.49 -35.41 42.42
C GLU A 300 -14.38 -34.39 42.09
N LEU A 301 -13.23 -34.50 42.76
CA LEU A 301 -12.08 -33.63 42.50
C LEU A 301 -11.49 -33.88 41.12
N GLU A 302 -11.38 -35.13 40.67
CA GLU A 302 -10.95 -35.47 39.32
C GLU A 302 -11.90 -34.93 38.26
N ALA A 303 -13.21 -35.11 38.45
CA ALA A 303 -14.23 -34.53 37.57
C ALA A 303 -14.14 -32.99 37.54
N ARG A 304 -13.87 -32.37 38.70
CA ARG A 304 -13.69 -30.92 38.78
C ARG A 304 -12.44 -30.47 38.04
N ILE A 305 -11.31 -31.15 38.22
CA ILE A 305 -10.07 -30.88 37.51
C ILE A 305 -10.27 -31.03 35.99
N ALA A 306 -10.97 -32.07 35.55
CA ALA A 306 -11.31 -32.27 34.13
C ALA A 306 -12.15 -31.09 33.59
N SER A 307 -13.23 -30.72 34.29
CA SER A 307 -14.08 -29.59 33.87
C SER A 307 -13.34 -28.26 33.82
N LEU A 308 -12.41 -28.02 34.76
CA LEU A 308 -11.57 -26.83 34.76
C LEU A 308 -10.58 -26.87 33.61
N SER A 309 -9.98 -28.03 33.33
CA SER A 309 -9.07 -28.21 32.19
C SER A 309 -9.77 -27.94 30.86
N ASP A 310 -11.01 -28.41 30.68
CA ASP A 310 -11.84 -28.12 29.50
C ASP A 310 -12.20 -26.63 29.39
N SER A 311 -12.44 -25.96 30.53
CA SER A 311 -12.69 -24.51 30.53
C SER A 311 -11.44 -23.71 30.14
N VAL A 312 -10.26 -24.16 30.56
CA VAL A 312 -8.98 -23.53 30.23
C VAL A 312 -8.64 -23.75 28.75
N SER A 313 -8.87 -24.96 28.22
CA SER A 313 -8.63 -25.26 26.81
C SER A 313 -9.56 -24.44 25.91
N SER A 314 -10.87 -24.40 26.20
CA SER A 314 -11.82 -23.59 25.43
C SER A 314 -11.53 -22.08 25.49
N ALA A 315 -11.14 -21.55 26.65
CA ALA A 315 -10.69 -20.16 26.75
C ALA A 315 -9.41 -19.90 25.94
N SER A 316 -8.49 -20.87 25.90
CA SER A 316 -7.26 -20.76 25.11
C SER A 316 -7.54 -20.77 23.60
N GLU A 317 -8.48 -21.59 23.14
CA GLU A 317 -8.94 -21.64 21.74
C GLU A 317 -9.62 -20.33 21.34
N GLN A 318 -10.52 -19.79 22.19
CA GLN A 318 -11.15 -18.49 21.95
C GLN A 318 -10.12 -17.36 21.85
N ARG A 319 -9.10 -17.36 22.72
CA ARG A 319 -8.01 -16.38 22.65
C ARG A 319 -7.22 -16.52 21.35
N MET A 320 -6.98 -17.74 20.89
CA MET A 320 -6.27 -17.99 19.63
C MET A 320 -7.10 -17.53 18.41
N ALA A 321 -8.40 -17.80 18.40
CA ALA A 321 -9.32 -17.32 17.36
C ALA A 321 -9.35 -15.78 17.29
N LEU A 322 -9.46 -15.10 18.44
CA LEU A 322 -9.42 -13.64 18.49
C LEU A 322 -8.09 -13.06 18.00
N ARG A 323 -6.97 -13.72 18.30
CA ARG A 323 -5.65 -13.31 17.75
C ARG A 323 -5.60 -13.48 16.24
N GLN A 324 -6.10 -14.58 15.71
CA GLN A 324 -6.16 -14.81 14.27
C GLN A 324 -7.05 -13.78 13.56
N GLU A 325 -8.22 -13.45 14.13
CA GLU A 325 -9.07 -12.36 13.63
C GLU A 325 -8.36 -11.01 13.68
N GLN A 326 -7.63 -10.72 14.76
CA GLN A 326 -6.85 -9.49 14.89
C GLN A 326 -5.76 -9.39 13.80
N GLU A 327 -5.02 -10.46 13.55
CA GLU A 327 -4.00 -10.52 12.49
C GLU A 327 -4.63 -10.36 11.09
N GLN A 328 -5.79 -10.97 10.86
CA GLN A 328 -6.54 -10.80 9.61
C GLN A 328 -7.03 -9.37 9.43
N LEU A 329 -7.52 -8.72 10.49
CA LEU A 329 -7.93 -7.32 10.44
C LEU A 329 -6.73 -6.39 10.24
N GLN A 330 -5.61 -6.63 10.90
CA GLN A 330 -4.39 -5.85 10.73
C GLN A 330 -3.84 -5.92 9.30
N SER A 331 -3.77 -7.13 8.73
CA SER A 331 -3.34 -7.29 7.32
C SER A 331 -4.30 -6.60 6.35
N ARG A 332 -5.62 -6.68 6.59
CA ARG A 332 -6.62 -5.95 5.79
C ARG A 332 -6.49 -4.43 5.92
N ILE A 333 -6.26 -3.92 7.13
CA ILE A 333 -6.01 -2.49 7.38
C ILE A 333 -4.76 -2.04 6.63
N GLN A 334 -3.66 -2.79 6.71
CA GLN A 334 -2.42 -2.46 6.03
C GLN A 334 -2.59 -2.43 4.50
N HIS A 335 -3.31 -3.40 3.94
CA HIS A 335 -3.66 -3.41 2.51
C HIS A 335 -4.52 -2.19 2.13
N LEU A 336 -5.52 -1.83 2.94
CA LEU A 336 -6.35 -0.66 2.69
C LEU A 336 -5.56 0.65 2.82
N MET A 337 -4.64 0.76 3.78
CA MET A 337 -3.75 1.91 3.93
C MET A 337 -2.83 2.10 2.74
N GLN A 338 -2.28 1.02 2.16
CA GLN A 338 -1.48 1.08 0.94
C GLN A 338 -2.31 1.51 -0.28
N ARG A 339 -3.59 1.11 -0.33
CA ARG A 339 -4.50 1.45 -1.43
C ARG A 339 -5.08 2.86 -1.33
N ALA A 340 -5.19 3.42 -0.12
CA ALA A 340 -5.75 4.75 0.14
C ALA A 340 -5.11 5.89 -0.68
N PRO A 341 -3.77 6.05 -0.77
CA PRO A 341 -3.17 7.13 -1.56
C PRO A 341 -3.45 6.99 -3.06
N VAL A 342 -3.43 5.77 -3.60
CA VAL A 342 -3.77 5.51 -5.01
C VAL A 342 -5.24 5.82 -5.27
N TRP A 343 -6.12 5.44 -4.36
CA TRP A 343 -7.55 5.76 -4.46
C TRP A 343 -7.79 7.27 -4.39
N LEU A 344 -7.09 8.00 -3.52
CA LEU A 344 -7.20 9.45 -3.41
C LEU A 344 -6.69 10.15 -4.68
N ALA A 345 -5.58 9.70 -5.25
CA ALA A 345 -5.09 10.18 -6.54
C ALA A 345 -6.10 9.91 -7.68
N ALA A 346 -6.67 8.70 -7.72
CA ALA A 346 -7.71 8.34 -8.70
C ALA A 346 -8.97 9.19 -8.52
N GLN A 347 -9.40 9.45 -7.29
CA GLN A 347 -10.56 10.30 -7.00
C GLN A 347 -10.31 11.76 -7.41
N ASN A 348 -9.11 12.29 -7.14
CA ASN A 348 -8.73 13.63 -7.62
C ASN A 348 -8.79 13.71 -9.15
N SER A 349 -8.27 12.70 -9.86
CA SER A 349 -8.37 12.66 -11.32
C SER A 349 -9.79 12.53 -11.84
N LEU A 350 -10.66 11.78 -11.14
CA LEU A 350 -12.08 11.66 -11.48
C LEU A 350 -12.81 12.98 -11.27
N ASN A 351 -12.56 13.67 -10.16
CA ASN A 351 -13.12 15.00 -9.88
C ASN A 351 -12.66 16.01 -10.93
N GLN A 352 -11.37 15.99 -11.31
CA GLN A 352 -10.84 16.86 -12.37
C GLN A 352 -11.52 16.58 -13.72
N LEU A 353 -11.74 15.31 -14.07
CA LEU A 353 -12.45 14.93 -15.30
C LEU A 353 -13.92 15.39 -15.24
N SER A 354 -14.60 15.19 -14.10
CA SER A 354 -15.97 15.65 -13.87
C SER A 354 -16.09 17.17 -13.99
N GLU A 355 -15.14 17.93 -13.45
CA GLU A 355 -15.10 19.39 -13.55
C GLU A 355 -14.86 19.88 -14.99
N GLN A 356 -13.99 19.20 -15.75
CA GLN A 356 -13.74 19.51 -17.17
C GLN A 356 -14.93 19.20 -18.06
N CYS A 357 -15.64 18.10 -17.79
CA CYS A 357 -16.75 17.62 -18.60
C CYS A 357 -18.10 18.22 -18.19
N GLY A 358 -18.23 18.73 -16.96
CA GLY A 358 -19.49 19.22 -16.38
C GLY A 358 -20.49 18.12 -16.03
N GLU A 359 -20.07 16.85 -16.03
CA GLU A 359 -20.90 15.67 -15.78
C GLU A 359 -20.42 14.94 -14.51
N GLU A 360 -21.34 14.39 -13.72
CA GLU A 360 -21.01 13.56 -12.55
C GLU A 360 -20.98 12.08 -12.92
N PHE A 361 -19.88 11.39 -12.58
CA PHE A 361 -19.71 9.97 -12.83
C PHE A 361 -19.84 9.17 -11.53
N THR A 362 -20.96 8.45 -11.38
CA THR A 362 -21.26 7.58 -10.24
C THR A 362 -20.81 6.13 -10.49
N SER A 363 -20.73 5.72 -11.76
CA SER A 363 -20.33 4.37 -12.17
C SER A 363 -19.23 4.40 -13.23
N SER A 364 -18.40 3.35 -13.24
CA SER A 364 -17.40 3.16 -14.30
C SER A 364 -18.03 3.04 -15.70
N GLN A 365 -19.30 2.61 -15.79
CA GLN A 365 -20.01 2.50 -17.07
C GLN A 365 -20.31 3.87 -17.67
N GLU A 366 -20.69 4.85 -16.84
CA GLU A 366 -21.01 6.22 -17.28
C GLU A 366 -19.77 6.90 -17.89
N VAL A 367 -18.58 6.67 -17.33
CA VAL A 367 -17.31 7.15 -17.90
C VAL A 367 -17.10 6.58 -19.31
N THR A 368 -17.38 5.28 -19.51
CA THR A 368 -17.22 4.65 -20.82
C THR A 368 -18.25 5.09 -21.85
N GLU A 369 -19.49 5.32 -21.42
CA GLU A 369 -20.56 5.85 -22.28
C GLU A 369 -20.25 7.28 -22.72
N TYR A 370 -19.82 8.14 -21.78
CA TYR A 370 -19.42 9.50 -22.10
C TYR A 370 -18.22 9.54 -23.04
N LEU A 371 -17.22 8.67 -22.83
CA LEU A 371 -16.08 8.53 -23.74
C LEU A 371 -16.53 8.14 -25.15
N GLN A 372 -17.48 7.22 -25.30
CA GLN A 372 -18.03 6.84 -26.61
C GLN A 372 -18.70 8.04 -27.30
N GLN A 373 -19.54 8.78 -26.58
CA GLN A 373 -20.18 9.98 -27.12
C GLN A 373 -19.16 11.05 -27.53
N LEU A 374 -18.08 11.23 -26.74
CA LEU A 374 -17.02 12.20 -27.04
C LEU A 374 -16.22 11.80 -28.29
N LEU A 375 -15.92 10.52 -28.45
CA LEU A 375 -15.26 9.99 -29.65
C LEU A 375 -16.15 10.09 -30.91
N GLU A 376 -17.46 9.94 -30.76
CA GLU A 376 -18.41 10.15 -31.86
C GLU A 376 -18.43 11.63 -32.29
N ARG A 377 -18.54 12.55 -31.33
CA ARG A 377 -18.48 14.00 -31.60
C ARG A 377 -17.15 14.42 -32.22
N GLU A 378 -16.03 13.87 -31.75
CA GLU A 378 -14.72 14.15 -32.33
C GLU A 378 -14.64 13.69 -33.79
N ARG A 379 -15.19 12.52 -34.10
CA ARG A 379 -15.25 12.02 -35.49
C ARG A 379 -16.12 12.91 -36.37
N GLU A 380 -17.30 13.29 -35.89
CA GLU A 380 -18.19 14.21 -36.62
C GLU A 380 -17.49 15.55 -36.91
N ALA A 381 -16.80 16.13 -35.92
CA ALA A 381 -16.06 17.38 -36.08
C ALA A 381 -14.86 17.24 -37.04
N ILE A 382 -14.17 16.10 -37.04
CA ILE A 382 -13.09 15.84 -38.00
C ILE A 382 -13.64 15.74 -39.42
N VAL A 383 -14.76 15.04 -39.61
CA VAL A 383 -15.42 14.94 -40.92
C VAL A 383 -15.87 16.32 -41.41
N GLU A 384 -16.51 17.11 -40.56
CA GLU A 384 -16.93 18.47 -40.90
C GLU A 384 -15.73 19.36 -41.25
N ARG A 385 -14.64 19.29 -40.47
CA ARG A 385 -13.40 20.01 -40.75
C ARG A 385 -12.83 19.62 -42.11
N ASP A 386 -12.81 18.33 -42.43
CA ASP A 386 -12.27 17.83 -43.68
C ASP A 386 -13.17 18.21 -44.88
N GLU A 387 -14.49 18.20 -44.71
CA GLU A 387 -15.45 18.71 -45.71
C GLU A 387 -15.28 20.21 -45.96
N VAL A 388 -15.18 21.01 -44.89
CA VAL A 388 -14.90 22.45 -44.99
C VAL A 388 -13.54 22.68 -45.65
N GLY A 389 -12.53 21.90 -45.30
CA GLY A 389 -11.20 21.94 -45.91
C GLY A 389 -11.24 21.61 -47.41
N ALA A 390 -11.97 20.57 -47.80
CA ALA A 390 -12.15 20.20 -49.21
C ALA A 390 -12.90 21.28 -49.99
N ARG A 391 -13.96 21.86 -49.41
CA ARG A 391 -14.71 22.95 -50.02
C ARG A 391 -13.87 24.20 -50.17
N LYS A 392 -13.06 24.54 -49.15
CA LYS A 392 -12.12 25.65 -49.22
C LYS A 392 -11.12 25.44 -50.35
N ASN A 393 -10.49 24.27 -50.44
CA ASN A 393 -9.53 23.98 -51.50
C ASN A 393 -10.18 24.06 -52.90
N ALA A 394 -11.43 23.59 -53.05
CA ALA A 394 -12.15 23.70 -54.31
C ALA A 394 -12.41 25.17 -54.71
N VAL A 395 -12.77 26.02 -53.75
CA VAL A 395 -12.93 27.46 -53.96
C VAL A 395 -11.58 28.12 -54.28
N ASP A 396 -10.51 27.76 -53.57
CA ASP A 396 -9.17 28.28 -53.82
C ASP A 396 -8.69 27.91 -55.25
N GLU A 397 -8.95 26.68 -55.72
CA GLU A 397 -8.69 26.26 -57.10
C GLU A 397 -9.52 27.02 -58.14
N GLU A 398 -10.79 27.31 -57.84
CA GLU A 398 -11.68 28.08 -58.72
C GLU A 398 -11.22 29.54 -58.83
N ILE A 399 -10.85 30.15 -57.68
CA ILE A 399 -10.25 31.48 -57.64
C ILE A 399 -8.95 31.50 -58.42
N GLU A 400 -8.08 30.49 -58.29
CA GLU A 400 -6.82 30.42 -59.03
C GLU A 400 -7.07 30.32 -60.55
N ARG A 401 -8.10 29.57 -61.00
CA ARG A 401 -8.48 29.50 -62.42
C ARG A 401 -8.97 30.84 -62.95
N LEU A 402 -9.84 31.53 -62.21
CA LEU A 402 -10.43 32.81 -62.63
C LEU A 402 -9.43 33.97 -62.53
N SER A 403 -8.48 33.92 -61.60
CA SER A 403 -7.50 34.99 -61.36
C SER A 403 -6.30 34.94 -62.33
N GLN A 404 -6.23 33.96 -63.23
CA GLN A 404 -5.19 33.91 -64.25
C GLN A 404 -5.38 35.09 -65.21
N PRO A 405 -4.41 36.01 -65.35
CA PRO A 405 -4.54 37.10 -66.31
C PRO A 405 -4.46 36.53 -67.73
N GLY A 406 -5.59 36.47 -68.43
CA GLY A 406 -5.65 35.99 -69.80
C GLY A 406 -6.76 36.65 -70.59
N GLY A 407 -6.45 36.97 -71.84
CA GLY A 407 -7.20 37.94 -72.62
C GLY A 407 -6.41 39.24 -72.75
N ALA A 408 -5.14 39.16 -73.19
CA ALA A 408 -4.38 40.37 -73.51
C ALA A 408 -5.02 41.06 -74.71
N GLU A 409 -5.91 42.00 -74.44
CA GLU A 409 -6.36 42.95 -75.44
C GLU A 409 -5.20 43.87 -75.82
N ASP A 410 -5.08 44.15 -77.11
CA ASP A 410 -4.14 45.13 -77.59
C ASP A 410 -4.62 46.51 -77.13
N GLN A 411 -3.83 47.20 -76.30
CA GLN A 411 -4.18 48.51 -75.72
C GLN A 411 -4.53 49.55 -76.80
N ARG A 412 -4.09 49.34 -78.04
CA ARG A 412 -4.40 50.19 -79.19
C ARG A 412 -5.87 50.10 -79.60
N LEU A 413 -6.57 48.99 -79.35
CA LEU A 413 -7.97 48.80 -79.73
C LEU A 413 -8.93 49.75 -78.98
N ASN A 414 -8.68 49.99 -77.69
CA ASN A 414 -9.46 50.94 -76.89
C ASN A 414 -9.36 52.36 -77.48
N ALA A 415 -8.15 52.79 -77.83
CA ALA A 415 -7.92 54.10 -78.45
C ALA A 415 -8.56 54.23 -79.85
N LEU A 416 -8.60 53.12 -80.61
CA LEU A 416 -9.26 53.09 -81.91
C LEU A 416 -10.79 53.08 -81.78
N ALA A 417 -11.35 52.39 -80.79
CA ALA A 417 -12.79 52.38 -80.52
C ALA A 417 -13.31 53.79 -80.21
N GLU A 418 -12.62 54.52 -79.32
CA GLU A 418 -12.93 55.92 -79.01
C GLU A 418 -12.83 56.82 -80.25
N ARG A 419 -11.81 56.60 -81.10
CA ARG A 419 -11.59 57.40 -82.31
C ARG A 419 -12.69 57.19 -83.36
N PHE A 420 -13.18 55.96 -83.51
CA PHE A 420 -14.27 55.64 -84.45
C PHE A 420 -15.67 55.91 -83.88
N GLY A 421 -15.77 56.30 -82.61
CA GLY A 421 -17.07 56.48 -81.93
C GLY A 421 -17.83 55.17 -81.78
N GLY A 422 -17.11 54.05 -81.66
CA GLY A 422 -17.66 52.71 -81.48
C GLY A 422 -17.39 52.14 -80.10
N VAL A 423 -17.95 50.96 -79.83
CA VAL A 423 -17.75 50.20 -78.60
C VAL A 423 -17.07 48.88 -78.94
N LEU A 424 -16.18 48.38 -78.10
CA LEU A 424 -15.54 47.09 -78.31
C LEU A 424 -16.55 45.96 -78.08
N LEU A 425 -16.44 44.92 -78.91
CA LEU A 425 -17.28 43.73 -78.75
C LEU A 425 -17.05 43.04 -77.39
N SER A 426 -15.87 43.17 -76.80
CA SER A 426 -15.57 42.69 -75.45
C SER A 426 -16.35 43.41 -74.35
N GLU A 427 -16.54 44.72 -74.48
CA GLU A 427 -17.32 45.54 -73.54
C GLU A 427 -18.83 45.30 -73.68
N ILE A 428 -19.32 44.98 -74.89
CA ILE A 428 -20.73 44.61 -75.12
C ILE A 428 -21.06 43.25 -74.49
N TYR A 429 -20.12 42.30 -74.49
CA TYR A 429 -20.28 40.97 -73.90
C TYR A 429 -19.60 40.82 -72.54
N ASP A 430 -19.49 41.89 -71.76
CA ASP A 430 -18.99 41.84 -70.38
C ASP A 430 -19.98 41.11 -69.44
N ASP A 431 -21.28 41.26 -69.69
CA ASP A 431 -22.35 40.66 -68.86
C ASP A 431 -22.67 39.18 -69.21
N VAL A 432 -21.83 38.50 -69.99
CA VAL A 432 -22.05 37.09 -70.38
C VAL A 432 -21.74 36.15 -69.20
N SER A 433 -22.44 35.01 -69.12
CA SER A 433 -22.18 34.01 -68.06
C SER A 433 -20.78 33.38 -68.22
N LEU A 434 -20.15 33.01 -67.09
CA LEU A 434 -18.86 32.30 -67.07
C LEU A 434 -18.89 30.97 -67.86
N GLU A 435 -20.06 30.33 -67.97
CA GLU A 435 -20.25 29.08 -68.71
C GLU A 435 -20.26 29.31 -70.23
N ASP A 436 -20.84 30.44 -70.68
CA ASP A 436 -21.03 30.75 -72.09
C ASP A 436 -19.88 31.60 -72.68
N ALA A 437 -19.13 32.31 -71.85
CA ALA A 437 -18.03 33.18 -72.27
C ALA A 437 -16.96 32.47 -73.15
N PRO A 438 -16.51 31.22 -72.85
CA PRO A 438 -15.60 30.48 -73.72
C PRO A 438 -16.22 30.11 -75.07
N TYR A 439 -17.52 29.83 -75.09
CA TYR A 439 -18.24 29.52 -76.31
C TYR A 439 -18.31 30.74 -77.24
N PHE A 440 -18.77 31.88 -76.73
CA PHE A 440 -18.86 33.11 -77.52
C PHE A 440 -17.48 33.60 -77.98
N SER A 441 -16.46 33.52 -77.11
CA SER A 441 -15.09 33.87 -77.48
C SER A 441 -14.55 33.02 -78.65
N ALA A 442 -14.92 31.73 -78.70
CA ALA A 442 -14.56 30.83 -79.80
C ALA A 442 -15.42 31.07 -81.05
N LEU A 443 -16.70 31.38 -80.86
CA LEU A 443 -17.67 31.67 -81.91
C LEU A 443 -17.27 32.88 -82.75
N TYR A 444 -16.79 33.96 -82.13
CA TYR A 444 -16.30 35.14 -82.86
C TYR A 444 -14.88 34.95 -83.38
N GLY A 445 -14.04 34.12 -82.74
CA GLY A 445 -12.67 33.85 -83.20
C GLY A 445 -11.86 35.16 -83.32
N PRO A 446 -11.15 35.44 -84.43
CA PRO A 446 -10.41 36.71 -84.55
C PRO A 446 -11.27 37.98 -84.46
N SER A 447 -12.57 37.92 -84.81
CA SER A 447 -13.47 39.07 -84.70
C SER A 447 -13.97 39.35 -83.28
N ARG A 448 -13.48 38.62 -82.27
CA ARG A 448 -13.76 38.91 -80.85
C ARG A 448 -13.22 40.27 -80.39
N HIS A 449 -12.22 40.80 -81.11
CA HIS A 449 -11.65 42.13 -80.90
C HIS A 449 -12.25 43.19 -81.83
N ALA A 450 -13.43 42.91 -82.39
CA ALA A 450 -14.07 43.85 -83.30
C ALA A 450 -14.55 45.10 -82.58
N ILE A 451 -14.50 46.22 -83.29
CA ILE A 451 -15.14 47.46 -82.85
C ILE A 451 -16.49 47.53 -83.55
N VAL A 452 -17.56 47.62 -82.75
CA VAL A 452 -18.93 47.79 -83.23
C VAL A 452 -19.18 49.28 -83.42
N VAL A 453 -19.55 49.67 -84.65
CA VAL A 453 -19.77 51.07 -85.02
C VAL A 453 -21.11 51.18 -85.77
N PRO A 454 -21.90 52.24 -85.55
CA PRO A 454 -23.23 52.35 -86.15
C PRO A 454 -23.24 52.43 -87.69
N ASP A 455 -22.23 53.02 -88.33
CA ASP A 455 -22.14 53.17 -89.80
C ASP A 455 -20.71 52.97 -90.31
N LEU A 456 -20.45 51.92 -91.10
CA LEU A 456 -19.11 51.66 -91.68
C LEU A 456 -18.70 52.71 -92.72
N SER A 457 -19.69 53.32 -93.40
CA SER A 457 -19.50 54.31 -94.44
C SER A 457 -18.72 55.55 -93.97
N GLN A 458 -18.91 55.94 -92.70
CA GLN A 458 -18.31 57.14 -92.10
C GLN A 458 -16.85 56.90 -91.67
N ILE A 459 -16.46 55.64 -91.49
CA ILE A 459 -15.14 55.20 -91.03
C ILE A 459 -14.19 54.98 -92.21
N ALA A 460 -14.72 54.73 -93.41
CA ALA A 460 -13.94 54.48 -94.62
C ALA A 460 -12.89 55.58 -94.90
N GLU A 461 -13.23 56.85 -94.65
CA GLU A 461 -12.30 57.98 -94.79
C GLU A 461 -11.23 58.02 -93.69
N GLN A 462 -11.52 57.49 -92.51
CA GLN A 462 -10.58 57.44 -91.38
C GLN A 462 -9.61 56.25 -91.46
N LEU A 463 -9.97 55.21 -92.24
CA LEU A 463 -9.11 54.04 -92.51
C LEU A 463 -7.97 54.39 -93.49
N GLU A 464 -8.16 55.34 -94.40
CA GLU A 464 -7.11 55.81 -95.31
C GLU A 464 -6.04 56.60 -94.54
N GLY A 465 -4.90 55.96 -94.24
CA GLY A 465 -3.75 56.57 -93.57
C GLY A 465 -3.54 56.14 -92.11
N LEU A 466 -4.24 55.10 -91.67
CA LEU A 466 -4.10 54.56 -90.31
C LEU A 466 -2.83 53.69 -90.21
N THR A 467 -1.84 54.14 -89.46
CA THR A 467 -0.55 53.44 -89.29
C THR A 467 -0.40 52.73 -87.93
N ASP A 468 -1.25 53.06 -86.96
CA ASP A 468 -1.20 52.53 -85.60
C ASP A 468 -2.44 51.67 -85.29
N CYS A 469 -2.49 50.49 -85.93
CA CYS A 469 -3.50 49.46 -85.68
C CYS A 469 -2.84 48.07 -85.62
N PRO A 470 -3.54 47.06 -85.07
CA PRO A 470 -3.15 45.67 -85.26
C PRO A 470 -3.13 45.28 -86.75
N GLU A 471 -2.45 44.17 -87.07
CA GLU A 471 -2.34 43.67 -88.44
C GLU A 471 -3.70 43.35 -89.06
N ASP A 472 -4.63 42.82 -88.25
CA ASP A 472 -6.03 42.58 -88.62
C ASP A 472 -6.95 43.42 -87.71
N LEU A 473 -7.69 44.36 -88.31
CA LEU A 473 -8.72 45.15 -87.62
C LEU A 473 -10.11 44.71 -88.09
N TYR A 474 -10.94 44.24 -87.16
CA TYR A 474 -12.32 43.84 -87.44
C TYR A 474 -13.28 44.97 -87.04
N LEU A 475 -14.19 45.32 -87.94
CA LEU A 475 -15.23 46.32 -87.74
C LEU A 475 -16.58 45.66 -88.02
N ILE A 476 -17.55 45.85 -87.12
CA ILE A 476 -18.91 45.33 -87.30
C ILE A 476 -19.89 46.49 -87.29
N GLU A 477 -20.78 46.52 -88.27
CA GLU A 477 -21.89 47.47 -88.30
C GLU A 477 -23.01 46.96 -87.39
N GLY A 478 -23.41 47.76 -86.41
CA GLY A 478 -24.46 47.37 -85.46
C GLY A 478 -24.71 48.44 -84.41
N ASP A 479 -25.86 48.36 -83.74
CA ASP A 479 -26.17 49.19 -82.59
C ASP A 479 -25.57 48.58 -81.32
N PRO A 480 -24.65 49.27 -80.60
CA PRO A 480 -24.05 48.76 -79.38
C PRO A 480 -25.05 48.42 -78.26
N GLN A 481 -26.26 49.00 -78.27
CA GLN A 481 -27.28 48.74 -77.24
C GLN A 481 -28.19 47.55 -77.55
N SER A 482 -28.22 47.09 -78.81
CA SER A 482 -29.09 46.01 -79.27
C SER A 482 -28.41 45.18 -80.36
N PHE A 483 -27.24 44.65 -80.01
CA PHE A 483 -26.40 43.89 -80.93
C PHE A 483 -27.04 42.52 -81.27
N ASP A 484 -27.17 42.21 -82.56
CA ASP A 484 -27.81 40.98 -83.06
C ASP A 484 -26.78 39.87 -83.32
N ASP A 485 -26.93 38.72 -82.64
CA ASP A 485 -25.96 37.60 -82.65
C ASP A 485 -26.03 36.69 -83.90
N SER A 486 -26.94 36.95 -84.83
CA SER A 486 -27.49 35.94 -85.74
C SER A 486 -26.77 35.76 -87.09
N VAL A 487 -25.43 35.89 -87.12
CA VAL A 487 -24.66 35.98 -88.38
C VAL A 487 -23.88 34.72 -88.76
N PHE A 488 -23.62 33.78 -87.83
CA PHE A 488 -22.74 32.63 -88.10
C PHE A 488 -23.48 31.32 -88.38
N SER A 489 -23.05 30.58 -89.42
CA SER A 489 -23.43 29.18 -89.63
C SER A 489 -22.42 28.28 -88.92
N VAL A 490 -22.87 27.62 -87.87
CA VAL A 490 -22.03 26.99 -86.85
C VAL A 490 -22.41 25.54 -86.61
N ASP A 491 -21.40 24.67 -86.53
CA ASP A 491 -21.52 23.33 -85.97
C ASP A 491 -20.76 23.28 -84.63
N GLU A 492 -21.46 22.95 -83.55
CA GLU A 492 -20.88 22.85 -82.21
C GLU A 492 -20.21 21.48 -81.98
N LEU A 493 -19.00 21.51 -81.40
CA LEU A 493 -18.24 20.34 -80.99
C LEU A 493 -17.90 20.43 -79.50
N GLU A 494 -17.48 19.30 -78.90
CA GLU A 494 -17.07 19.26 -77.50
C GLU A 494 -15.87 20.20 -77.25
N LYS A 495 -16.11 21.30 -76.51
CA LYS A 495 -15.16 22.38 -76.22
C LYS A 495 -14.59 23.12 -77.44
N ALA A 496 -15.31 23.13 -78.57
CA ALA A 496 -14.90 23.87 -79.76
C ALA A 496 -16.07 24.24 -80.67
N VAL A 497 -15.86 25.24 -81.52
CA VAL A 497 -16.82 25.70 -82.50
C VAL A 497 -16.23 25.55 -83.90
N VAL A 498 -16.99 24.99 -84.84
CA VAL A 498 -16.67 25.02 -86.26
C VAL A 498 -17.59 26.02 -86.97
N VAL A 499 -17.01 27.12 -87.43
CA VAL A 499 -17.74 28.16 -88.15
C VAL A 499 -17.47 28.02 -89.65
N LYS A 500 -18.52 27.89 -90.46
CA LYS A 500 -18.42 27.89 -91.92
C LYS A 500 -18.36 29.34 -92.42
N ILE A 501 -17.16 29.82 -92.74
CA ILE A 501 -16.92 31.21 -93.18
C ILE A 501 -17.34 31.39 -94.66
N ALA A 502 -17.08 30.39 -95.50
CA ALA A 502 -17.45 30.38 -96.92
C ALA A 502 -17.68 28.95 -97.42
N ASP A 503 -18.16 28.76 -98.66
CA ASP A 503 -18.53 27.45 -99.22
C ASP A 503 -17.42 26.38 -99.21
N ARG A 504 -16.15 26.77 -99.00
CA ARG A 504 -14.99 25.88 -98.89
C ARG A 504 -14.02 26.24 -97.76
N GLN A 505 -14.42 27.07 -96.79
CA GLN A 505 -13.55 27.52 -95.70
C GLN A 505 -14.25 27.35 -94.35
N TRP A 506 -13.62 26.57 -93.47
CA TRP A 506 -14.08 26.34 -92.10
C TRP A 506 -13.03 26.88 -91.13
N ARG A 507 -13.50 27.48 -90.03
CA ARG A 507 -12.67 27.88 -88.90
C ARG A 507 -13.01 27.02 -87.70
N TYR A 508 -12.00 26.36 -87.16
CA TYR A 508 -12.09 25.63 -85.92
C TYR A 508 -11.51 26.46 -84.78
N SER A 509 -12.35 26.86 -83.83
CA SER A 509 -11.95 27.62 -82.65
C SER A 509 -12.19 26.77 -81.41
N ARG A 510 -11.14 26.51 -80.63
CA ARG A 510 -11.29 25.86 -79.32
C ARG A 510 -11.80 26.87 -78.29
N PHE A 511 -12.57 26.40 -77.32
CA PHE A 511 -12.94 27.23 -76.17
C PHE A 511 -11.65 27.66 -75.46
N PRO A 512 -11.38 28.97 -75.36
CA PRO A 512 -10.23 29.45 -74.62
C PRO A 512 -10.41 29.13 -73.14
N SER A 513 -9.32 28.80 -72.45
CA SER A 513 -9.34 28.64 -71.00
C SER A 513 -9.63 29.95 -70.26
N LEU A 514 -9.31 31.07 -70.92
CA LEU A 514 -9.56 32.43 -70.46
C LEU A 514 -10.28 33.16 -71.61
N PRO A 515 -11.62 33.23 -71.59
CA PRO A 515 -12.39 33.98 -72.57
C PRO A 515 -12.09 35.48 -72.48
N ILE A 516 -12.31 36.20 -73.58
CA ILE A 516 -12.16 37.68 -73.62
C ILE A 516 -13.48 38.37 -73.24
N PHE A 517 -14.59 37.65 -73.38
CA PHE A 517 -15.91 38.09 -72.93
C PHE A 517 -16.09 37.70 -71.45
N ALA A 518 -16.83 38.50 -70.68
CA ALA A 518 -17.04 38.39 -69.23
C ALA A 518 -15.74 38.45 -68.39
N ALA A 519 -14.93 39.50 -68.61
CA ALA A 519 -13.57 39.64 -68.09
C ALA A 519 -13.47 40.30 -66.71
#